data_AF-A0A1V2UQN6-F1
#
_entry.id   AF-A0A1V2UQN6-F1
#
_cell.length_a   1.000
_cell.length_b   1.000
_cell.length_c   1.000
_cell.angle_alpha   90.00
_cell.angle_beta   90.00
_cell.angle_gamma   90.00
#
_symmetry.space_group_name_H-M   'P 1'
#
loop_
_entity.id
_entity.type
_entity.pdbx_description
1 polymer ?
#
loop_
_entity_poly.entity_id
_entity_poly.type
_entity_poly.pdbx_seq_one_letter_code
_entity_poly.pdbx_strand_id
1 'polypeptide(L)'
;MKKIIGIFLFSLVLVGCGKSAEDIAKEKQAQEQALKIKQEQERQLKEQAELKKVEDAVRYYLKDGDSAKFRNVIKNCGEVNAKNSWGAYSGFSRFIVKSEKQVIFDGPDNYYFDSLVKSYCHKDYLAKFPVQTSEDIAIDANTTEQISAAAAAAADAAAAEEDLENEKRSANKHKKEEVAVEELATESTTSDTGSSENY
;
A
#
# COMPACT_ATOMS: atom_id res chain seq x y z
N MET A 1 43.93 -47.90 -63.40
CA MET A 1 43.18 -46.72 -62.89
C MET A 1 41.82 -47.23 -62.38
N LYS A 2 41.67 -47.56 -61.09
CA LYS A 2 41.27 -46.70 -59.95
C LYS A 2 39.80 -46.24 -60.00
N LYS A 3 38.87 -47.15 -59.71
CA LYS A 3 37.49 -46.89 -59.22
C LYS A 3 37.07 -48.11 -58.37
N ILE A 4 36.17 -47.96 -57.41
CA ILE A 4 35.65 -48.98 -56.43
C ILE A 4 36.29 -48.94 -55.02
N ILE A 5 36.71 -47.78 -54.52
CA ILE A 5 36.88 -47.59 -53.06
C ILE A 5 36.24 -46.26 -52.71
N GLY A 6 34.99 -46.28 -52.22
CA GLY A 6 34.32 -45.04 -51.85
C GLY A 6 32.84 -45.12 -51.50
N ILE A 7 32.27 -46.29 -51.18
CA ILE A 7 30.83 -46.38 -50.79
C ILE A 7 30.61 -47.34 -49.60
N PHE A 8 31.60 -47.51 -48.71
CA PHE A 8 31.41 -48.32 -47.49
C PHE A 8 31.78 -47.60 -46.19
N LEU A 9 32.27 -46.36 -46.25
CA LEU A 9 32.67 -45.57 -45.07
C LEU A 9 31.66 -44.48 -44.66
N PHE A 10 30.58 -44.29 -45.43
CA PHE A 10 29.54 -43.30 -45.10
C PHE A 10 28.28 -43.91 -44.47
N SER A 11 28.19 -45.24 -44.42
CA SER A 11 26.96 -45.95 -44.01
C SER A 11 26.94 -46.37 -42.53
N LEU A 12 28.01 -46.14 -41.78
CA LEU A 12 28.17 -46.62 -40.39
C LEU A 12 28.21 -45.53 -39.31
N VAL A 13 27.87 -44.28 -39.64
CA VAL A 13 27.84 -43.18 -38.64
C VAL A 13 26.41 -42.78 -38.21
N LEU A 14 25.37 -43.41 -38.76
CA LEU A 14 23.98 -43.22 -38.31
C LEU A 14 23.58 -44.23 -37.21
N VAL A 15 24.45 -44.45 -36.22
CA VAL A 15 24.03 -45.04 -34.95
C VAL A 15 23.26 -43.95 -34.19
N GLY A 16 22.02 -43.75 -34.59
CA GLY A 16 21.05 -43.04 -33.78
C GLY A 16 20.83 -43.85 -32.50
N CYS A 17 21.21 -43.29 -31.34
CA CYS A 17 20.73 -43.79 -30.06
C CYS A 17 19.20 -43.79 -30.11
N GLY A 18 18.60 -44.98 -30.19
CA GLY A 18 17.15 -45.17 -30.15
C GLY A 18 16.60 -44.81 -28.78
N LYS A 19 16.45 -43.52 -28.50
CA LYS A 19 15.66 -43.02 -27.39
C LYS A 19 14.18 -43.14 -27.75
N SER A 20 13.39 -43.69 -26.84
CA SER A 20 11.94 -43.78 -27.00
C SER A 20 11.35 -42.36 -27.08
N ALA A 21 10.20 -42.19 -27.74
CA ALA A 21 9.53 -40.89 -27.85
C ALA A 21 9.28 -40.23 -26.48
N GLU A 22 9.14 -41.03 -25.43
CA GLU A 22 8.99 -40.58 -24.04
C GLU A 22 10.27 -39.94 -23.46
N ASP A 23 11.45 -40.50 -23.78
CA ASP A 23 12.73 -39.99 -23.29
C ASP A 23 13.09 -38.65 -23.95
N ILE A 24 12.75 -38.49 -25.23
CA ILE A 24 12.92 -37.22 -25.96
C ILE A 24 12.04 -36.11 -25.35
N ALA A 25 10.83 -36.44 -24.90
CA ALA A 25 9.94 -35.48 -24.26
C ALA A 25 10.49 -35.04 -22.88
N LYS A 26 10.97 -35.98 -22.07
CA LYS A 26 11.59 -35.68 -20.76
C LYS A 26 12.87 -34.85 -20.91
N GLU A 27 13.69 -35.14 -21.92
CA GLU A 27 14.90 -34.37 -22.20
C GLU A 27 14.60 -32.95 -22.66
N LYS A 28 13.60 -32.74 -23.52
CA LYS A 28 13.14 -31.40 -23.91
C LYS A 28 12.59 -30.61 -22.72
N GLN A 29 11.81 -31.26 -21.85
CA GLN A 29 11.30 -30.63 -20.63
C GLN A 29 12.44 -30.25 -19.68
N ALA A 30 13.42 -31.14 -19.48
CA ALA A 30 14.60 -30.84 -18.67
C ALA A 30 15.43 -29.69 -19.25
N GLN A 31 15.57 -29.64 -20.59
CA GLN A 31 16.28 -28.57 -21.28
C GLN A 31 15.56 -27.22 -21.18
N GLU A 32 14.23 -27.20 -21.31
CA GLU A 32 13.41 -26.00 -21.13
C GLU A 32 13.42 -25.51 -19.67
N GLN A 33 13.34 -26.43 -18.70
CA GLN A 33 13.46 -26.09 -17.28
C GLN A 33 14.85 -25.52 -16.95
N ALA A 34 15.92 -26.14 -17.46
CA ALA A 34 17.27 -25.63 -17.29
C ALA A 34 17.44 -24.23 -17.90
N LEU A 35 16.83 -23.97 -19.07
CA LEU A 35 16.82 -22.64 -19.68
C LEU A 35 16.08 -21.61 -18.82
N LYS A 36 14.90 -21.95 -18.29
CA LYS A 36 14.12 -21.07 -17.40
C LYS A 36 14.87 -20.76 -16.10
N ILE A 37 15.50 -21.77 -15.49
CA ILE A 37 16.32 -21.59 -14.29
C ILE A 37 17.50 -20.66 -14.59
N LYS A 38 18.20 -20.86 -15.71
CA LYS A 38 19.31 -20.02 -16.11
C LYS A 38 18.88 -18.57 -16.34
N GLN A 39 17.77 -18.36 -17.04
CA GLN A 39 17.21 -17.02 -17.28
C GLN A 39 16.83 -16.31 -15.97
N GLU A 40 16.23 -17.04 -15.03
CA GLU A 40 15.87 -16.50 -13.72
C GLU A 40 17.11 -16.14 -12.90
N GLN A 41 18.13 -17.00 -12.91
CA GLN A 41 19.41 -16.72 -12.24
C GLN A 41 20.10 -15.49 -12.82
N GLU A 42 20.13 -15.34 -14.15
CA GLU A 42 20.68 -14.16 -14.81
C GLU A 42 19.91 -12.89 -14.44
N ARG A 43 18.57 -12.98 -14.34
CA ARG A 43 17.71 -11.87 -13.89
C ARG A 43 18.03 -11.46 -12.45
N GLN A 44 18.12 -12.43 -11.55
CA GLN A 44 18.44 -12.19 -10.14
C GLN A 44 19.83 -11.60 -9.95
N LEU A 45 20.82 -12.11 -10.69
CA LEU A 45 22.19 -11.59 -10.65
C LEU A 45 22.24 -10.15 -11.15
N LYS A 46 21.52 -9.84 -12.23
CA LYS A 46 21.42 -8.47 -12.75
C LYS A 46 20.77 -7.54 -11.75
N GLU A 47 19.68 -7.96 -11.12
CA GLU A 47 19.00 -7.16 -10.10
C GLU A 47 19.90 -6.91 -8.88
N GLN A 48 20.61 -7.93 -8.39
CA GLN A 48 21.55 -7.77 -7.29
C GLN A 48 22.70 -6.82 -7.66
N ALA A 49 23.20 -6.88 -8.90
CA ALA A 49 24.25 -5.99 -9.38
C ALA A 49 23.78 -4.53 -9.44
N GLU A 50 22.55 -4.28 -9.91
CA GLU A 50 21.97 -2.94 -9.94
C GLU A 50 21.74 -2.38 -8.52
N LEU A 51 21.27 -3.21 -7.58
CA LEU A 51 21.14 -2.79 -6.17
C LEU A 51 22.50 -2.46 -5.55
N LYS A 52 23.54 -3.25 -5.84
CA LYS A 52 24.90 -2.95 -5.37
C LYS A 52 25.41 -1.60 -5.88
N LYS A 53 25.19 -1.28 -7.16
CA LYS A 53 25.57 0.04 -7.70
C LYS A 53 24.88 1.19 -6.97
N VAL A 54 23.60 1.01 -6.62
CA VAL A 54 22.84 2.00 -5.84
C VAL A 54 23.45 2.16 -4.45
N GLU A 55 23.74 1.05 -3.76
CA GLU A 55 24.41 1.10 -2.46
C GLU A 55 25.79 1.75 -2.54
N ASP A 56 26.61 1.40 -3.53
CA ASP A 56 27.95 1.95 -3.73
C ASP A 56 27.91 3.46 -4.00
N ALA A 57 26.95 3.91 -4.82
CA ALA A 57 26.71 5.33 -5.03
C ALA A 57 26.38 6.03 -3.71
N VAL A 58 25.51 5.46 -2.87
CA VAL A 58 25.17 6.05 -1.57
C VAL A 58 26.37 6.05 -0.62
N ARG A 59 27.14 4.95 -0.55
CA ARG A 59 28.36 4.84 0.28
C ARG A 59 29.35 5.96 -0.01
N TYR A 60 29.51 6.31 -1.29
CA TYR A 60 30.42 7.37 -1.72
C TYR A 60 30.11 8.74 -1.10
N TYR A 61 28.84 9.06 -0.84
CA TYR A 61 28.44 10.36 -0.27
C TYR A 61 28.37 10.38 1.26
N LEU A 62 28.50 9.24 1.93
CA LEU A 62 28.43 9.15 3.38
C LEU A 62 29.77 9.51 4.02
N LYS A 63 29.73 10.00 5.27
CA LYS A 63 30.95 10.32 6.04
C LYS A 63 31.80 9.08 6.31
N ASP A 64 31.13 7.97 6.63
CA ASP A 64 31.73 6.64 6.80
C ASP A 64 30.89 5.64 5.99
N GLY A 65 31.18 5.55 4.68
CA GLY A 65 30.47 4.68 3.75
C GLY A 65 30.63 3.18 4.05
N ASP A 66 31.74 2.77 4.66
CA ASP A 66 31.99 1.37 5.02
C ASP A 66 31.08 0.92 6.17
N SER A 67 30.74 1.84 7.08
CA SER A 67 29.77 1.58 8.15
C SER A 67 28.31 1.54 7.69
N ALA A 68 28.02 1.86 6.42
CA ALA A 68 26.66 2.05 5.95
C ALA A 68 25.81 0.77 6.03
N LYS A 69 24.65 0.91 6.66
CA LYS A 69 23.60 -0.11 6.79
C LYS A 69 22.39 0.33 5.99
N PHE A 70 21.99 -0.50 5.05
CA PHE A 70 20.86 -0.24 4.17
C PHE A 70 19.62 -1.01 4.64
N ARG A 71 18.45 -0.39 4.47
CA ARG A 71 17.16 -1.07 4.62
C ARG A 71 16.14 -0.47 3.66
N ASN A 72 15.07 -1.21 3.40
CA ASN A 72 13.97 -0.75 2.55
C ASN A 72 14.41 -0.25 1.16
N VAL A 73 15.52 -0.81 0.64
CA VAL A 73 16.06 -0.44 -0.68
C VAL A 73 15.23 -1.11 -1.75
N ILE A 74 14.59 -0.30 -2.60
CA ILE A 74 13.85 -0.77 -3.77
C ILE A 74 14.32 0.07 -4.95
N LYS A 75 14.99 -0.60 -5.90
CA LYS A 75 15.65 0.02 -7.04
C LYS A 75 16.56 1.17 -6.58
N ASN A 76 16.18 2.42 -6.80
CA ASN A 76 17.02 3.60 -6.61
C ASN A 76 16.73 4.40 -5.33
N CYS A 77 15.79 3.95 -4.49
CA CYS A 77 15.43 4.63 -3.26
C CYS A 77 15.43 3.66 -2.07
N GLY A 78 15.66 4.19 -0.87
CA GLY A 78 15.75 3.39 0.33
C GLY A 78 16.09 4.22 1.55
N GLU A 79 16.51 3.54 2.61
CA GLU A 79 17.00 4.15 3.83
C GLU A 79 18.42 3.67 4.13
N VAL A 80 19.24 4.58 4.64
CA VAL A 80 20.61 4.27 5.04
C VAL A 80 20.93 4.89 6.39
N ASN A 81 21.72 4.18 7.19
CA ASN A 81 22.31 4.68 8.42
C ASN A 81 23.82 4.42 8.38
N ALA A 82 24.60 5.44 8.70
CA ALA A 82 26.06 5.36 8.73
C ALA A 82 26.60 6.19 9.89
N LYS A 83 27.85 5.93 10.26
CA LYS A 83 28.55 6.71 11.28
C LYS A 83 28.83 8.12 10.77
N ASN A 84 28.64 9.09 11.66
CA ASN A 84 29.03 10.48 11.43
C ASN A 84 30.52 10.71 11.80
N SER A 85 30.98 11.95 11.74
CA SER A 85 32.38 12.32 12.06
C SER A 85 32.80 12.02 13.50
N TRP A 86 31.85 11.78 14.42
CA TRP A 86 32.11 11.34 15.79
C TRP A 86 32.03 9.82 15.97
N GLY A 87 31.86 9.06 14.88
CA GLY A 87 31.80 7.60 14.91
C GLY A 87 30.46 7.01 15.39
N ALA A 88 29.44 7.85 15.59
CA ALA A 88 28.12 7.45 16.07
C ALA A 88 27.11 7.34 14.92
N TYR A 89 26.16 6.40 15.04
CA TYR A 89 25.01 6.30 14.13
C TYR A 89 23.92 7.29 14.58
N SER A 90 23.39 8.07 13.64
CA SER A 90 22.36 9.09 13.92
C SER A 90 20.94 8.62 13.62
N GLY A 91 20.78 7.44 13.02
CA GLY A 91 19.48 6.90 12.61
C GLY A 91 19.42 6.68 11.10
N PHE A 92 18.40 5.96 10.66
CA PHE A 92 18.16 5.76 9.23
C PHE A 92 17.57 7.03 8.62
N SER A 93 18.20 7.52 7.56
CA SER A 93 17.68 8.61 6.71
C SER A 93 17.35 8.06 5.32
N ARG A 94 16.30 8.60 4.70
CA ARG A 94 15.89 8.23 3.35
C ARG A 94 16.90 8.78 2.33
N PHE A 95 17.06 8.09 1.21
CA PHE A 95 17.88 8.55 0.10
C PHE A 95 17.21 8.31 -1.25
N ILE A 96 17.62 9.10 -2.23
CA ILE A 96 17.25 8.98 -3.64
C ILE A 96 18.53 8.98 -4.46
N VAL A 97 18.75 7.93 -5.26
CA VAL A 97 19.80 7.90 -6.28
C VAL A 97 19.19 8.31 -7.61
N LYS A 98 19.55 9.50 -8.10
CA LYS A 98 19.09 10.01 -9.40
C LYS A 98 20.02 9.57 -10.55
N SER A 99 21.31 9.46 -10.24
CA SER A 99 22.34 8.86 -11.09
C SER A 99 23.50 8.38 -10.22
N GLU A 100 24.46 7.64 -10.78
CA GLU A 100 25.66 7.17 -10.05
C GLU A 100 26.44 8.28 -9.33
N LYS A 101 26.29 9.54 -9.79
CA LYS A 101 26.96 10.73 -9.22
C LYS A 101 26.00 11.73 -8.59
N GLN A 102 24.79 11.30 -8.25
CA GLN A 102 23.81 12.18 -7.62
C GLN A 102 22.94 11.39 -6.66
N VAL A 103 23.27 11.53 -5.37
CA VAL A 103 22.50 11.00 -4.25
C VAL A 103 21.97 12.17 -3.43
N ILE A 104 20.67 12.12 -3.14
CA ILE A 104 19.97 13.12 -2.33
C ILE A 104 19.54 12.43 -1.04
N PHE A 105 19.91 13.01 0.11
CA PHE A 105 19.50 12.52 1.42
C PHE A 105 18.36 13.35 1.97
N ASP A 106 17.53 12.69 2.77
CA ASP A 106 16.53 13.33 3.60
C ASP A 106 17.21 14.01 4.79
N GLY A 107 16.78 15.22 5.09
CA GLY A 107 17.41 16.07 6.08
C GLY A 107 16.54 17.29 6.40
N PRO A 108 16.83 17.96 7.52
CA PRO A 108 16.01 19.09 8.00
C PRO A 108 15.95 20.25 7.00
N ASP A 109 16.97 20.40 6.15
CA ASP A 109 17.04 21.46 5.15
C ASP A 109 16.35 21.10 3.82
N ASN A 110 15.82 19.87 3.70
CA ASN A 110 15.23 19.35 2.47
C ASN A 110 13.70 19.23 2.56
N TYR A 111 13.03 20.37 2.64
CA TYR A 111 11.56 20.44 2.74
C TYR A 111 10.81 19.79 1.57
N TYR A 112 11.45 19.67 0.40
CA TYR A 112 10.84 19.11 -0.81
C TYR A 112 11.18 17.62 -1.02
N PHE A 113 11.81 16.96 -0.04
CA PHE A 113 12.27 15.58 -0.21
C PHE A 113 11.14 14.64 -0.65
N ASP A 114 9.95 14.75 -0.06
CA ASP A 114 8.79 13.93 -0.41
C ASP A 114 8.33 14.13 -1.87
N SER A 115 8.40 15.36 -2.38
CA SER A 115 8.12 15.65 -3.80
C SER A 115 9.18 15.03 -4.72
N LEU A 116 10.43 15.01 -4.27
CA LEU A 116 11.52 14.35 -5.00
C LEU A 116 11.35 12.83 -4.99
N VAL A 117 10.91 12.23 -3.88
CA VAL A 117 10.60 10.79 -3.80
C VAL A 117 9.52 10.44 -4.83
N LYS A 118 8.40 11.19 -4.86
CA LYS A 118 7.31 10.98 -5.83
C LYS A 118 7.79 11.12 -7.28
N SER A 119 8.75 12.01 -7.54
CA SER A 119 9.25 12.29 -8.89
C SER A 119 10.33 11.32 -9.39
N TYR A 120 11.21 10.85 -8.50
CA TYR A 120 12.43 10.14 -8.89
C TYR A 120 12.48 8.67 -8.44
N CYS A 121 11.72 8.27 -7.43
CA CYS A 121 11.74 6.88 -6.99
C CYS A 121 10.99 5.97 -7.95
N HIS A 122 11.48 4.74 -8.08
CA HIS A 122 10.82 3.73 -8.87
C HIS A 122 9.40 3.46 -8.34
N LYS A 123 8.46 3.17 -9.24
CA LYS A 123 7.06 2.87 -8.90
C LYS A 123 6.91 1.78 -7.83
N ASP A 124 7.78 0.77 -7.83
CA ASP A 124 7.74 -0.32 -6.85
C ASP A 124 8.08 0.17 -5.43
N TYR A 125 8.92 1.21 -5.32
CA TYR A 125 9.19 1.88 -4.05
C TYR A 125 7.94 2.62 -3.58
N LEU A 126 7.33 3.42 -4.46
CA LEU A 126 6.12 4.21 -4.14
C LEU A 126 4.91 3.33 -3.81
N ALA A 127 4.80 2.15 -4.43
CA ALA A 127 3.76 1.18 -4.12
C ALA A 127 3.86 0.64 -2.70
N LYS A 128 5.09 0.56 -2.14
CA LYS A 128 5.33 0.11 -0.77
C LYS A 128 5.38 1.26 0.24
N PHE A 129 5.87 2.41 -0.20
CA PHE A 129 6.10 3.60 0.62
C PHE A 129 5.44 4.81 -0.08
N PRO A 130 4.10 4.93 -0.03
CA PRO A 130 3.41 6.06 -0.62
C PRO A 130 3.78 7.35 0.12
N VAL A 131 3.90 8.44 -0.64
CA VAL A 131 4.23 9.76 -0.11
C VAL A 131 3.05 10.67 -0.36
N GLN A 132 2.54 11.32 0.68
CA GLN A 132 1.49 12.32 0.54
C GLN A 132 2.14 13.66 0.17
N THR A 133 1.83 14.21 -1.00
CA THR A 133 2.24 15.58 -1.31
C THR A 133 1.20 16.57 -0.80
N SER A 134 1.60 17.84 -0.61
CA SER A 134 0.68 18.92 -0.20
C SER A 134 -0.57 19.01 -1.10
N GLU A 135 -0.44 18.66 -2.37
CA GLU A 135 -1.56 18.54 -3.33
C GLU A 135 -2.56 17.43 -2.96
N ASP A 136 -2.06 16.28 -2.49
CA ASP A 136 -2.90 15.15 -2.09
C ASP A 136 -3.62 15.47 -0.76
N ILE A 137 -2.93 16.16 0.16
CA ILE A 137 -3.51 16.62 1.44
C ILE A 137 -4.66 17.63 1.21
N ALA A 138 -4.54 18.52 0.23
CA ALA A 138 -5.58 19.49 -0.09
C ALA A 138 -6.84 18.82 -0.68
N ILE A 139 -6.68 17.74 -1.44
CA ILE A 139 -7.80 16.96 -1.98
C ILE A 139 -8.50 16.18 -0.86
N ASP A 140 -7.75 15.57 0.05
CA ASP A 140 -8.30 14.84 1.19
C ASP A 140 -9.04 15.76 2.17
N ALA A 141 -8.52 16.97 2.41
CA ALA A 141 -9.17 17.98 3.24
C ALA A 141 -10.50 18.46 2.63
N ASN A 142 -10.52 18.79 1.33
CA ASN A 142 -11.73 19.23 0.63
C ASN A 142 -12.78 18.10 0.55
N THR A 143 -12.35 16.85 0.37
CA THR A 143 -13.25 15.69 0.37
C THR A 143 -13.83 15.44 1.76
N THR A 144 -13.03 15.63 2.82
CA THR A 144 -13.48 15.50 4.21
C THR A 144 -14.47 16.61 4.59
N GLU A 145 -14.24 17.85 4.16
CA GLU A 145 -15.22 18.95 4.33
C GLU A 145 -16.51 18.72 3.53
N GLN A 146 -16.44 18.16 2.32
CA GLN A 146 -17.63 17.84 1.53
C GLN A 146 -18.43 16.69 2.12
N ILE A 147 -17.76 15.66 2.68
CA ILE A 147 -18.43 14.54 3.35
C ILE A 147 -19.06 15.00 4.67
N SER A 148 -18.40 15.86 5.45
CA SER A 148 -18.96 16.40 6.69
C SER A 148 -20.12 17.37 6.44
N ALA A 149 -20.04 18.19 5.38
CA ALA A 149 -21.15 19.04 4.96
C ALA A 149 -22.36 18.22 4.46
N ALA A 150 -22.13 17.13 3.70
CA ALA A 150 -23.19 16.23 3.26
C ALA A 150 -23.83 15.46 4.43
N ALA A 151 -23.04 15.06 5.43
CA ALA A 151 -23.54 14.41 6.64
C ALA A 151 -24.37 15.36 7.53
N ALA A 152 -23.94 16.62 7.66
CA ALA A 152 -24.71 17.66 8.35
C ALA A 152 -26.04 17.95 7.63
N ALA A 153 -26.01 18.09 6.30
CA ALA A 153 -27.23 18.29 5.51
C ALA A 153 -28.19 17.10 5.58
N ALA A 154 -27.68 15.86 5.67
CA ALA A 154 -28.49 14.67 5.86
C ALA A 154 -29.10 14.58 7.27
N ALA A 155 -28.40 15.06 8.30
CA ALA A 155 -28.91 15.14 9.66
C ALA A 155 -30.02 16.20 9.80
N ASP A 156 -29.84 17.36 9.15
CA ASP A 156 -30.86 18.42 9.12
C ASP A 156 -32.10 17.99 8.34
N ALA A 157 -31.94 17.23 7.26
CA ALA A 157 -33.05 16.64 6.51
C ALA A 157 -33.82 15.58 7.34
N ALA A 158 -33.11 14.75 8.12
CA ALA A 158 -33.74 13.77 9.00
C ALA A 158 -34.52 14.43 10.15
N ALA A 159 -34.02 15.54 10.70
CA ALA A 159 -34.73 16.32 11.73
C ALA A 159 -36.02 16.97 11.17
N ALA A 160 -35.99 17.44 9.92
CA ALA A 160 -37.17 18.02 9.27
C ALA A 160 -38.27 16.98 8.96
N GLU A 161 -37.91 15.71 8.73
CA GLU A 161 -38.90 14.63 8.56
C GLU A 161 -39.55 14.23 9.89
N GLU A 162 -38.80 14.27 11.00
CA GLU A 162 -39.32 13.98 12.35
C GLU A 162 -40.34 15.03 12.82
N ASP A 163 -40.11 16.31 12.52
CA ASP A 163 -41.05 17.39 12.85
C ASP A 163 -42.38 17.26 12.10
N LEU A 164 -42.35 16.85 10.82
CA LEU A 164 -43.57 16.66 10.02
C LEU A 164 -44.39 15.44 10.49
N GLU A 165 -43.73 14.39 11.01
CA GLU A 165 -44.41 13.22 11.56
C GLU A 165 -45.05 13.52 12.93
N ASN A 166 -44.39 14.37 13.74
CA ASN A 166 -44.91 14.79 15.04
C ASN A 166 -46.10 15.77 14.90
N GLU A 167 -46.09 16.64 13.90
CA GLU A 167 -47.21 17.55 13.61
C GLU A 167 -48.46 16.76 13.15
N LYS A 168 -48.28 15.74 12.31
CA LYS A 168 -49.37 14.82 11.88
C LYS A 168 -49.93 14.00 13.04
N ARG A 169 -49.09 13.62 14.02
CA ARG A 169 -49.51 12.91 15.24
C ARG A 169 -50.30 13.80 16.19
N SER A 170 -49.93 15.08 16.30
CA SER A 170 -50.64 16.06 17.12
C SER A 170 -52.02 16.43 16.54
N ALA A 171 -52.13 16.56 15.20
CA ALA A 171 -53.40 16.80 14.53
C ALA A 171 -54.41 15.65 14.71
N ASN A 172 -53.94 14.41 14.84
CA ASN A 172 -54.80 13.24 15.07
C ASN A 172 -55.25 13.10 16.54
N LYS A 173 -54.50 13.70 17.48
CA LYS A 173 -54.85 13.74 18.91
C LYS A 173 -56.01 14.70 19.18
N HIS A 174 -56.01 15.88 18.54
CA HIS A 174 -57.11 16.84 18.68
C HIS A 174 -58.46 16.33 18.14
N LYS A 175 -58.44 15.48 17.10
CA LYS A 175 -59.67 14.87 16.58
C LYS A 175 -60.27 13.80 17.51
N LYS A 176 -59.50 13.31 18.49
CA LYS A 176 -59.94 12.29 19.46
C LYS A 176 -60.49 12.89 20.77
N GLU A 177 -60.14 14.14 21.09
CA GLU A 177 -60.58 14.82 22.31
C GLU A 177 -61.96 15.49 22.19
N GLU A 178 -62.46 15.80 20.98
CA GLU A 178 -63.83 16.31 20.80
C GLU A 178 -64.92 15.23 21.00
N VAL A 179 -64.54 13.95 21.00
CA VAL A 179 -65.47 12.81 21.18
C VAL A 179 -65.54 12.34 22.64
N ALA A 180 -64.61 12.75 23.51
CA ALA A 180 -64.44 12.18 24.85
C ALA A 180 -64.94 13.06 26.02
N VAL A 181 -65.66 14.14 25.75
CA VAL A 181 -66.21 15.04 26.80
C VAL A 181 -67.64 14.63 27.23
N GLU A 182 -68.20 13.56 26.67
CA GLU A 182 -69.51 13.02 27.05
C GLU A 182 -69.41 11.65 27.74
N GLU A 183 -68.51 11.45 28.71
CA GLU A 183 -68.67 10.29 29.60
C GLU A 183 -67.98 10.46 30.97
N LEU A 184 -68.81 10.48 32.03
CA LEU A 184 -68.51 10.16 33.43
C LEU A 184 -67.44 11.02 34.14
N ALA A 185 -67.75 11.98 35.02
CA ALA A 185 -68.62 11.92 36.21
C ALA A 185 -68.53 10.56 36.94
N THR A 186 -67.74 10.48 38.02
CA THR A 186 -68.16 10.10 39.39
C THR A 186 -66.98 9.63 40.25
N GLU A 187 -67.04 10.01 41.54
CA GLU A 187 -66.42 9.38 42.73
C GLU A 187 -64.90 9.56 42.94
N SER A 188 -64.41 10.42 43.84
CA SER A 188 -64.58 10.55 45.31
C SER A 188 -63.55 9.76 46.13
N THR A 189 -62.91 10.51 47.05
CA THR A 189 -62.40 10.10 48.39
C THR A 189 -61.18 9.16 48.42
N THR A 190 -60.14 9.32 49.24
CA THR A 190 -59.97 9.92 50.58
C THR A 190 -58.48 9.86 50.99
N SER A 191 -58.02 10.85 51.77
CA SER A 191 -57.14 10.82 52.99
C SER A 191 -55.87 9.92 53.02
N ASP A 192 -54.76 10.22 53.69
CA ASP A 192 -54.49 11.11 54.82
C ASP A 192 -52.95 11.16 55.11
N THR A 193 -52.52 12.21 55.84
CA THR A 193 -51.40 12.37 56.82
C THR A 193 -50.12 11.51 56.73
N GLY A 194 -48.89 12.00 56.98
CA GLY A 194 -48.43 13.15 57.77
C GLY A 194 -47.37 12.71 58.80
N SER A 195 -46.48 13.65 59.19
CA SER A 195 -45.59 13.64 60.37
C SER A 195 -44.34 12.72 60.36
N SER A 196 -43.23 13.00 61.06
CA SER A 196 -42.57 14.20 61.62
C SER A 196 -41.27 13.75 62.31
N GLU A 197 -40.32 14.69 62.49
CA GLU A 197 -39.30 14.80 63.57
C GLU A 197 -38.12 13.79 63.62
N ASN A 198 -36.86 14.21 63.48
CA ASN A 198 -36.00 15.10 64.29
C ASN A 198 -35.51 14.50 65.63
N TYR A 199 -34.20 14.22 65.66
CA TYR A 199 -33.26 14.47 66.77
C TYR A 199 -31.92 14.92 66.18
#